data_AF-A0A947FR52-F1
#
_entry.id   AF-A0A947FR52-F1
#
_cell.length_a   1.000
_cell.length_b   1.000
_cell.length_c   1.000
_cell.angle_alpha   90.00
_cell.angle_beta   90.00
_cell.angle_gamma   90.00
#
_symmetry.space_group_name_H-M   'P 1'
#
loop_
_entity.id
_entity.type
_entity.pdbx_description
1 polymer ?
#
loop_
_entity_poly.entity_id
_entity_poly.type
_entity_poly.pdbx_seq_one_letter_code
_entity_poly.pdbx_strand_id
1 'polypeptide(L)'
;MSADLKNDVFLRALRRQPVPRTPVWIMRQAGRYLPEYRAVREKAGDFMSVCGNPELACEVTLQPLRRFKLDASILFSDILTIPDAMGLGLYFETGEGPKFERPVQN
;
A
#
# COMPACT_ATOMS: atom_id res chain seq x y z
N MET A 1 -15.00 14.74 -16.34
CA MET A 1 -14.21 13.83 -17.22
C MET A 1 -12.96 13.46 -16.46
N SER A 2 -12.63 12.17 -16.35
CA SER A 2 -11.34 11.73 -15.78
C SER A 2 -10.22 12.36 -16.60
N ALA A 3 -9.16 12.86 -15.94
CA ALA A 3 -7.96 13.24 -16.65
C ALA A 3 -7.44 12.03 -17.47
N ASP A 4 -6.94 12.29 -18.68
CA ASP A 4 -6.42 11.24 -19.53
C ASP A 4 -5.20 10.59 -18.88
N LEU A 5 -5.25 9.26 -18.73
CA LEU A 5 -4.18 8.49 -18.10
C LEU A 5 -3.00 8.35 -19.07
N LYS A 6 -1.87 8.98 -18.75
CA LYS A 6 -0.66 8.97 -19.60
C LYS A 6 0.00 7.59 -19.76
N ASN A 7 -0.22 6.69 -18.81
CA ASN A 7 0.27 5.31 -18.86
C ASN A 7 -0.84 4.34 -18.44
N ASP A 8 -1.43 3.63 -19.41
CA ASP A 8 -2.52 2.68 -19.21
C ASP A 8 -2.10 1.23 -19.51
N VAL A 9 -0.81 0.96 -19.72
CA VAL A 9 -0.32 -0.34 -20.20
C VAL A 9 -0.62 -1.47 -19.22
N PHE A 10 -0.65 -1.19 -17.91
CA PHE A 10 -1.07 -2.14 -16.88
C PHE A 10 -2.54 -2.58 -17.07
N LEU A 11 -3.45 -1.62 -17.24
CA LEU A 11 -4.87 -1.90 -17.40
C LEU A 11 -5.18 -2.63 -18.72
N ARG A 12 -4.50 -2.24 -19.81
CA ARG A 12 -4.62 -2.89 -21.12
C ARG A 12 -4.14 -4.34 -21.08
N ALA A 13 -3.00 -4.60 -20.45
CA ALA A 13 -2.47 -5.95 -20.30
C ALA A 13 -3.44 -6.87 -19.51
N LEU A 14 -4.00 -6.38 -18.40
CA LEU A 14 -5.01 -7.12 -17.63
C LEU A 14 -6.27 -7.46 -18.46
N ARG A 15 -6.64 -6.58 -19.40
CA ARG A 15 -7.75 -6.80 -20.35
C ARG A 15 -7.36 -7.63 -21.56
N ARG A 16 -6.14 -8.16 -21.63
CA ARG A 16 -5.60 -8.92 -22.77
C ARG A 16 -5.57 -8.13 -24.08
N GLN A 17 -5.42 -6.80 -24.00
CA GLN A 17 -5.25 -5.94 -25.16
C GLN A 17 -3.77 -5.88 -25.56
N PRO A 18 -3.43 -5.67 -26.85
CA PRO A 18 -2.05 -5.48 -27.28
C PRO A 18 -1.38 -4.33 -26.54
N VAL A 19 -0.14 -4.50 -26.11
CA VAL A 19 0.67 -3.50 -25.40
C VAL A 19 2.10 -3.46 -25.97
N PRO A 20 2.78 -2.31 -25.94
CA PRO A 20 4.12 -2.18 -26.53
C PRO A 20 5.21 -2.90 -25.73
N ARG A 21 4.94 -3.24 -24.46
CA ARG A 21 5.81 -4.00 -23.57
C ARG A 21 4.98 -4.59 -22.41
N THR A 22 5.51 -5.60 -21.74
CA THR A 22 4.91 -6.14 -20.51
C THR A 22 4.98 -5.09 -19.38
N PRO A 23 3.85 -4.72 -18.74
CA PRO A 23 3.86 -3.80 -17.61
C PRO A 23 4.43 -4.47 -16.35
N VAL A 24 5.02 -3.68 -15.45
CA VAL A 24 5.57 -4.17 -14.18
C VAL A 24 5.15 -3.29 -13.00
N TRP A 25 4.79 -3.96 -11.90
CA TRP A 25 4.67 -3.41 -10.55
C TRP A 25 5.13 -4.52 -9.58
N ILE A 26 5.44 -4.17 -8.33
CA ILE A 26 5.99 -5.14 -7.38
C ILE A 26 5.16 -5.15 -6.10
N MET A 27 4.75 -6.34 -5.65
CA MET A 27 4.10 -6.49 -4.35
C MET A 27 5.01 -5.94 -3.24
N ARG A 28 4.45 -5.09 -2.38
CA ARG A 28 5.19 -4.35 -1.35
C ARG A 28 6.26 -3.39 -1.90
N GLN A 29 6.04 -2.80 -3.08
CA GLN A 29 6.90 -1.74 -3.62
C GLN A 29 7.09 -0.57 -2.65
N ALA A 30 6.06 -0.19 -1.89
CA ALA A 30 6.20 0.71 -0.75
C ALA A 30 6.53 -0.11 0.50
N GLY A 31 7.78 -0.07 0.96
CA GLY A 31 8.17 -0.90 2.09
C GLY A 31 9.59 -0.68 2.60
N ARG A 32 9.93 -1.45 3.64
CA ARG A 32 11.17 -1.32 4.43
C ARG A 32 12.46 -1.50 3.63
N TYR A 33 12.46 -1.90 2.37
CA TYR A 33 13.69 -1.91 1.57
C TYR A 33 14.10 -0.49 1.12
N LEU A 34 13.16 0.47 1.15
CA LEU A 34 13.41 1.88 0.87
C LEU A 34 13.79 2.63 2.15
N PRO A 35 14.91 3.36 2.20
CA PRO A 35 15.28 4.16 3.37
C PRO A 35 14.28 5.29 3.66
N GLU A 36 13.73 5.93 2.64
CA GLU A 36 12.69 6.98 2.79
C GLU A 36 11.38 6.45 3.40
N TYR A 37 11.03 5.19 3.13
CA TYR A 37 9.89 4.54 3.78
C TYR A 37 10.15 4.37 5.28
N ARG A 38 11.36 3.91 5.65
CA ARG A 38 11.75 3.73 7.05
C ARG A 38 11.68 5.07 7.80
N ALA A 39 12.16 6.15 7.19
CA ALA A 39 12.13 7.49 7.76
C ALA A 39 10.70 8.01 8.00
N VAL A 40 9.77 7.77 7.07
CA VAL A 40 8.35 8.12 7.28
C VAL A 40 7.74 7.30 8.42
N ARG A 41 8.01 5.99 8.44
CA ARG A 41 7.49 5.09 9.48
C ARG A 41 8.02 5.45 10.88
N GLU A 42 9.29 5.81 10.99
CA GLU A 42 9.89 6.26 12.25
C GLU A 42 9.22 7.54 12.77
N LYS A 43 8.92 8.49 11.89
CA LYS A 43 8.21 9.72 12.25
C LYS A 43 6.75 9.49 12.62
N ALA A 44 6.08 8.53 11.99
CA ALA A 44 4.69 8.18 12.26
C ALA A 44 4.52 7.31 13.51
N GLY A 45 5.61 6.77 14.07
CA GLY A 45 5.61 5.88 15.24
C GLY A 45 5.30 4.43 14.88
N ASP A 46 4.09 4.16 14.39
CA ASP A 46 3.64 2.81 14.07
C ASP A 46 3.09 2.67 12.63
N PHE A 47 2.80 1.42 12.23
CA PHE A 47 2.33 1.10 10.88
C PHE A 47 0.90 1.57 10.62
N MET A 48 0.00 1.44 11.60
CA MET A 48 -1.40 1.84 11.47
C MET A 48 -1.54 3.37 11.42
N SER A 49 -0.69 4.10 12.12
CA SER A 49 -0.58 5.55 12.04
C SER A 49 -0.25 6.03 10.61
N VAL A 50 0.57 5.29 9.86
CA VAL A 50 0.82 5.57 8.44
C VAL A 50 -0.42 5.25 7.59
N CYS A 51 -1.09 4.12 7.84
CA CYS A 51 -2.28 3.71 7.09
C CYS A 51 -3.50 4.63 7.35
N GLY A 52 -3.65 5.13 8.58
CA GLY A 52 -4.76 5.98 9.01
C GLY A 52 -4.59 7.46 8.64
N ASN A 53 -3.42 7.87 8.14
CA ASN A 53 -3.16 9.22 7.69
C ASN A 53 -3.07 9.27 6.14
N PRO A 54 -4.04 9.90 5.45
CA PRO A 54 -4.07 9.94 3.99
C PRO A 54 -2.82 10.56 3.35
N GLU A 55 -2.25 11.60 3.95
CA GLU A 55 -1.06 12.28 3.44
C GLU A 55 0.18 11.38 3.52
N LEU A 56 0.36 10.68 4.64
CA LEU A 56 1.46 9.73 4.83
C LEU A 56 1.30 8.49 3.95
N ALA A 57 0.09 7.94 3.86
CA ALA A 57 -0.23 6.81 2.98
C ALA A 57 0.04 7.15 1.50
N CYS A 58 -0.34 8.36 1.07
CA CYS A 58 -0.03 8.88 -0.26
C CYS A 58 1.48 9.01 -0.47
N GLU A 59 2.20 9.63 0.47
CA GLU A 59 3.65 9.82 0.37
C GLU A 59 4.38 8.49 0.19
N VAL A 60 4.12 7.49 1.05
CA VAL A 60 4.80 6.19 0.94
C VAL A 60 4.39 5.42 -0.33
N THR A 61 3.16 5.60 -0.82
CA THR A 61 2.69 5.01 -2.09
C THR A 61 3.48 5.55 -3.28
N LEU A 62 3.88 6.82 -3.25
CA LEU A 62 4.58 7.50 -4.35
C LEU A 62 6.09 7.28 -4.33
N GLN A 63 6.71 6.97 -3.18
CA GLN A 63 8.16 6.76 -3.06
C GLN A 63 8.77 5.81 -4.11
N PRO A 64 8.18 4.63 -4.40
CA PRO A 64 8.77 3.69 -5.36
C PRO A 64 8.77 4.24 -6.79
N LEU A 65 7.77 5.06 -7.14
CA LEU A 65 7.65 5.68 -8.46
C LEU A 65 8.71 6.76 -8.70
N ARG A 66 9.28 7.33 -7.63
CA ARG A 66 10.40 8.28 -7.73
C ARG A 66 11.73 7.58 -8.05
N ARG A 67 11.84 6.28 -7.75
CA ARG A 67 13.06 5.47 -8.01
C ARG A 67 12.97 4.62 -9.28
N PHE A 68 11.80 4.08 -9.55
CA PHE A 68 11.59 3.06 -10.57
C PHE A 68 10.46 3.46 -11.51
N LYS A 69 10.63 3.18 -12.80
CA LYS A 69 9.60 3.42 -13.83
C LYS A 69 8.56 2.29 -13.82
N LEU A 70 7.86 2.12 -12.71
CA LEU A 70 6.77 1.15 -12.57
C LEU A 70 5.52 1.61 -13.34
N ASP A 71 4.69 0.67 -13.75
CA ASP A 71 3.48 0.91 -14.56
C ASP A 71 2.21 1.09 -13.74
N ALA A 72 2.28 0.80 -12.44
CA ALA A 72 1.18 0.98 -11.52
C ALA A 72 1.69 1.38 -10.13
N SER A 73 0.84 2.10 -9.41
CA SER A 73 0.90 2.22 -7.96
C SER A 73 -0.14 1.31 -7.33
N ILE A 74 0.14 0.88 -6.11
CA ILE A 74 -0.83 0.18 -5.27
C ILE A 74 -1.00 1.02 -3.99
N LEU A 75 -2.25 1.21 -3.58
CA LEU A 75 -2.58 1.93 -2.35
C LEU A 75 -1.84 1.30 -1.16
N PHE A 76 -1.12 2.13 -0.40
CA PHE A 76 -0.59 1.72 0.89
C PHE A 76 -1.71 1.69 1.92
N SER A 77 -2.09 0.48 2.34
CA SER A 77 -3.09 0.20 3.36
C SER A 77 -2.83 -1.20 3.93
N ASP A 78 -3.71 -1.67 4.82
CA ASP A 78 -3.68 -3.01 5.38
C ASP A 78 -5.00 -3.74 5.14
N ILE A 79 -4.94 -5.06 4.91
CA ILE A 79 -6.14 -5.88 4.71
C ILE A 79 -7.03 -5.95 5.95
N LEU A 80 -6.46 -5.70 7.13
CA LEU A 80 -7.15 -5.73 8.42
C LEU A 80 -7.84 -4.40 8.77
N THR A 81 -7.80 -3.40 7.89
CA THR A 81 -8.56 -2.14 8.06
C THR A 81 -10.07 -2.36 8.18
N ILE A 82 -10.62 -3.35 7.48
CA ILE A 82 -12.04 -3.72 7.57
C ILE A 82 -12.39 -4.26 8.98
N PRO A 83 -11.74 -5.33 9.49
CA PRO A 83 -12.03 -5.83 10.84
C PRO A 83 -11.68 -4.83 11.95
N ASP A 84 -10.70 -3.95 11.74
CA ASP A 84 -10.44 -2.84 12.66
C ASP A 84 -11.64 -1.88 12.74
N ALA A 85 -12.18 -1.48 11.59
CA ALA A 85 -13.39 -0.66 11.50
C ALA A 85 -14.66 -1.36 12.05
N MET A 86 -14.70 -2.70 12.03
CA MET A 86 -15.74 -3.50 12.70
C MET A 86 -15.60 -3.53 14.22
N GLY A 87 -14.55 -2.94 14.78
CA GLY A 87 -14.32 -2.88 16.21
C GLY A 87 -13.79 -4.19 16.81
N LEU A 88 -12.98 -4.96 16.07
CA LEU A 88 -12.36 -6.17 16.65
C LEU A 88 -11.14 -5.89 17.55
N GLY A 89 -10.73 -4.61 17.67
CA GLY A 89 -9.59 -4.19 18.49
C GLY A 89 -8.28 -4.66 17.88
N LEU A 90 -7.97 -4.19 16.67
CA LEU A 90 -6.72 -4.53 15.98
C LEU A 90 -5.53 -3.84 16.68
N TYR A 91 -4.50 -4.61 17.00
CA TYR A 91 -3.23 -4.06 17.49
C TYR A 91 -2.04 -4.80 16.88
N PHE A 92 -0.89 -4.14 16.86
CA PHE A 92 0.35 -4.68 16.31
C PHE A 92 1.38 -4.84 17.43
N GLU A 93 1.73 -6.09 17.72
CA GLU A 93 2.77 -6.39 18.68
C GLU A 93 4.13 -6.50 17.99
N THR A 94 5.15 -5.88 18.59
CA THR A 94 6.49 -5.81 17.99
C THR A 94 7.07 -7.21 17.85
N GLY A 95 7.19 -7.66 16.60
CA GLY A 95 7.77 -8.96 16.26
C GLY A 95 6.76 -10.10 16.10
N GLU A 96 5.51 -9.93 16.53
CA GLU A 96 4.50 -11.01 16.51
C GLU A 96 3.40 -10.82 15.44
N GLY A 97 3.31 -9.64 14.83
CA GLY A 97 2.30 -9.35 13.80
C GLY A 97 0.99 -8.83 14.39
N PRO A 98 -0.07 -8.73 13.56
CA PRO A 98 -1.36 -8.19 14.00
C PRO A 98 -2.15 -9.20 14.85
N LYS A 99 -2.83 -8.69 15.88
CA LYS A 99 -3.72 -9.44 16.77
C LYS A 99 -5.04 -8.70 16.97
N PHE A 100 -6.08 -9.41 17.40
CA PHE A 100 -7.40 -8.86 17.73
C PHE A 100 -7.72 -9.09 19.21
N GLU A 101 -8.20 -8.06 19.89
CA GLU A 101 -8.75 -8.18 21.25
C GLU A 101 -10.02 -9.03 21.29
N ARG A 102 -10.83 -8.95 20.22
CA ARG A 102 -12.12 -9.65 20.11
C ARG A 102 -12.16 -10.54 18.86
N PRO A 103 -11.49 -11.71 18.86
CA PRO A 103 -11.62 -12.66 17.75
C PRO A 103 -13.07 -13.14 17.60
N VAL A 104 -13.55 -13.28 16.36
CA VAL A 104 -14.87 -13.86 16.08
C VAL A 104 -14.84 -15.36 16.40
N GLN A 105 -15.77 -15.82 17.24
CA GLN A 105 -15.92 -17.22 17.63
C GLN A 105 -17.20 -17.80 17.03
N ASN A 106 -17.20 -19.12 16.81
CA ASN A 106 -18.33 -19.89 16.27
C ASN A 106 -19.25 -20.40 17.37
#